data_AF-A0A350HEW5-F1
#
_entry.id   AF-A0A350HEW5-F1
#
_cell.length_a   1.000
_cell.length_b   1.000
_cell.length_c   1.000
_cell.angle_alpha   90.00
_cell.angle_beta   90.00
_cell.angle_gamma   90.00
#
_symmetry.space_group_name_H-M   'P 1'
#
loop_
_entity.id
_entity.type
_entity.pdbx_description
1 polymer ?
#
loop_
_entity_poly.entity_id
_entity_poly.type
_entity_poly.pdbx_seq_one_letter_code
_entity_poly.pdbx_strand_id
1 'polypeptide(L)'
;MTAQIVNGYYHAIGRRKASAARVFMKEGTGKITINNRSIDEFFGKKTIWNAKALAPLSLIKQDDMFDLTVTVKGGGINGQAGAISLGLARALDLYAKKNSPEIIVEEKIITESESEGEGSDSVEIEEKVDVLPEGPLGVERWHKAIRQAGYLTRDSRRVLRKKVGLVKARKAKQFSKR
;
A
#
# COMPACT_ATOMS: atom_id res chain seq x y z
N MET A 1 -8.23 -10.28 -11.79
CA MET A 1 -8.58 -9.24 -10.79
C MET A 1 -7.49 -9.17 -9.71
N THR A 2 -7.23 -8.00 -9.15
CA THR A 2 -6.13 -7.77 -8.19
C THR A 2 -6.53 -7.88 -6.72
N ALA A 3 -7.78 -7.56 -6.39
CA ALA A 3 -8.38 -7.76 -5.08
C ALA A 3 -9.89 -8.03 -5.24
N GLN A 4 -10.45 -8.91 -4.40
CA GLN A 4 -11.84 -9.36 -4.43
C GLN A 4 -12.25 -9.85 -3.03
N ILE A 5 -13.56 -9.85 -2.74
CA ILE A 5 -14.13 -10.51 -1.56
C ILE A 5 -14.47 -11.94 -1.97
N VAL A 6 -13.94 -12.94 -1.26
CA VAL A 6 -14.18 -14.37 -1.52
C VAL A 6 -14.48 -15.06 -0.20
N ASN A 7 -15.68 -15.64 -0.04
CA ASN A 7 -16.11 -16.37 1.16
C ASN A 7 -15.89 -15.59 2.48
N GLY A 8 -16.13 -14.27 2.46
CA GLY A 8 -15.91 -13.39 3.62
C GLY A 8 -14.44 -12.99 3.86
N TYR A 9 -13.50 -13.47 3.04
CA TYR A 9 -12.10 -13.03 3.06
C TYR A 9 -11.87 -11.91 2.05
N TYR A 10 -11.12 -10.90 2.48
CA TYR A 10 -10.54 -9.89 1.61
C TYR A 10 -9.31 -10.50 0.94
N HIS A 11 -9.49 -10.99 -0.30
CA HIS A 11 -8.45 -11.64 -1.08
C HIS A 11 -7.75 -10.61 -1.98
N ALA A 12 -6.42 -10.57 -1.94
CA ALA A 12 -5.63 -9.72 -2.81
C ALA A 12 -4.34 -10.38 -3.30
N ILE A 13 -3.92 -10.00 -4.51
CA ILE A 13 -2.68 -10.47 -5.13
C ILE A 13 -1.66 -9.34 -5.12
N GLY A 14 -0.48 -9.62 -4.57
CA GLY A 14 0.68 -8.75 -4.62
C GLY A 14 1.81 -9.36 -5.44
N ARG A 15 2.49 -8.56 -6.27
CA ARG A 15 3.58 -9.03 -7.14
C ARG A 15 4.74 -8.04 -7.11
N ARG A 16 5.95 -8.52 -6.82
CA ARG A 16 7.19 -7.72 -6.88
C ARG A 16 8.32 -8.55 -7.48
N LYS A 17 8.99 -8.02 -8.51
CA LYS A 17 9.99 -8.79 -9.29
C LYS A 17 9.39 -10.18 -9.64
N ALA A 18 10.12 -11.27 -9.40
CA ALA A 18 9.64 -12.63 -9.64
C ALA A 18 8.70 -13.19 -8.56
N SER A 19 8.50 -12.50 -7.43
CA SER A 19 7.68 -12.97 -6.32
C SER A 19 6.21 -12.63 -6.51
N ALA A 20 5.34 -13.58 -6.15
CA ALA A 20 3.89 -13.42 -6.12
C ALA A 20 3.34 -13.89 -4.77
N ALA A 21 2.48 -13.07 -4.17
CA ALA A 21 1.81 -13.31 -2.90
C ALA A 21 0.30 -13.29 -3.11
N ARG A 22 -0.40 -14.25 -2.50
CA ARG A 22 -1.85 -14.26 -2.33
C ARG A 22 -2.12 -14.02 -0.85
N VAL A 23 -2.80 -12.93 -0.54
CA VAL A 23 -3.13 -12.50 0.81
C VAL A 23 -4.61 -12.74 1.01
N PHE A 24 -4.96 -13.45 2.07
CA PHE A 24 -6.32 -13.55 2.59
C PHE A 24 -6.34 -12.83 3.93
N MET A 25 -7.19 -11.80 4.03
CA MET A 25 -7.35 -10.99 5.23
C MET A 25 -8.78 -11.14 5.73
N LYS A 26 -8.94 -11.23 7.05
CA LYS A 26 -10.23 -11.29 7.75
C LYS A 26 -10.12 -10.44 9.02
N GLU A 27 -11.23 -9.85 9.47
CA GLU A 27 -11.32 -9.23 10.80
C GLU A 27 -11.16 -10.31 11.90
N GLY A 28 -10.33 -10.05 12.90
CA GLY A 28 -9.97 -11.04 13.92
C GLY A 28 -8.95 -10.55 14.95
N THR A 29 -8.09 -11.46 15.40
CA THR A 29 -7.19 -11.31 16.57
C THR A 29 -5.77 -10.85 16.25
N GLY A 30 -5.46 -10.53 14.99
CA GLY A 30 -4.09 -10.16 14.57
C GLY A 30 -3.18 -11.35 14.26
N LYS A 31 -3.73 -12.56 14.03
CA LYS A 31 -2.92 -13.76 13.75
C LYS A 31 -2.37 -13.73 12.33
N ILE A 32 -1.05 -13.67 12.19
CA ILE A 32 -0.36 -13.59 10.89
C ILE A 32 0.39 -14.89 10.58
N THR A 33 0.03 -15.53 9.47
CA THR A 33 0.68 -16.76 8.98
C THR A 33 1.11 -16.62 7.52
N ILE A 34 2.31 -17.12 7.21
CA ILE A 34 2.90 -17.14 5.86
C ILE A 34 3.28 -18.57 5.52
N ASN A 35 2.67 -19.16 4.49
CA ASN A 35 2.90 -20.55 4.08
C ASN A 35 2.87 -21.54 5.27
N ASN A 36 1.89 -21.39 6.17
CA ASN A 36 1.70 -22.19 7.40
C ASN A 36 2.77 -22.00 8.49
N ARG A 37 3.63 -20.99 8.39
CA ARG A 37 4.61 -20.61 9.44
C ARG A 37 4.28 -19.24 10.02
N SER A 38 4.82 -18.94 11.19
CA SER A 38 4.75 -17.57 11.75
C SER A 38 5.58 -16.60 10.91
N ILE A 39 5.28 -15.31 11.01
CA ILE A 39 6.02 -14.27 10.28
C ILE A 39 7.51 -14.26 10.63
N ASP A 40 7.84 -14.41 11.91
CA ASP A 40 9.22 -14.38 12.40
C ASP A 40 10.03 -15.59 11.95
N GLU A 41 9.42 -16.77 11.96
CA GLU A 41 10.05 -17.99 11.50
C GLU A 41 10.28 -17.95 9.99
N PHE A 42 9.31 -17.45 9.22
CA PHE A 42 9.41 -17.37 7.76
C PHE A 42 10.54 -16.45 7.29
N PHE A 43 10.71 -15.30 7.93
CA PHE A 43 11.74 -14.32 7.58
C PHE A 43 13.08 -14.55 8.31
N GLY A 44 13.12 -15.49 9.26
CA GLY A 44 14.32 -15.87 10.02
C GLY A 44 14.77 -14.81 11.03
N LYS A 45 13.83 -14.27 11.83
CA LYS A 45 14.05 -13.20 12.83
C LYS A 45 14.62 -11.88 12.27
N LYS A 46 14.51 -11.66 10.96
CA LYS A 46 14.99 -10.43 10.31
C LYS A 46 13.93 -9.35 10.39
N THR A 47 14.08 -8.46 11.37
CA THR A 47 13.14 -7.36 11.67
C THR A 47 12.80 -6.49 10.45
N ILE A 48 13.77 -6.23 9.56
CA ILE A 48 13.58 -5.38 8.38
C ILE A 48 12.52 -5.92 7.41
N TRP A 49 12.49 -7.25 7.19
CA TRP A 49 11.56 -7.85 6.24
C TRP A 49 10.15 -7.98 6.82
N ASN A 50 10.06 -8.23 8.13
CA ASN A 50 8.80 -8.24 8.87
C ASN A 50 8.14 -6.87 8.81
N ALA A 51 8.89 -5.83 9.20
CA ALA A 51 8.42 -4.44 9.15
C ALA A 51 7.98 -4.06 7.73
N LYS A 52 8.70 -4.50 6.70
CA LYS A 52 8.33 -4.23 5.31
C LYS A 52 7.03 -4.92 4.89
N ALA A 53 6.79 -6.16 5.33
CA ALA A 53 5.56 -6.88 5.00
C ALA A 53 4.34 -6.24 5.67
N LEU A 54 4.49 -5.79 6.92
CA LEU A 54 3.44 -5.20 7.75
C LEU A 54 3.30 -3.67 7.61
N ALA A 55 4.19 -3.03 6.86
CA ALA A 55 4.20 -1.57 6.71
C ALA A 55 2.84 -0.92 6.39
N PRO A 56 1.95 -1.52 5.57
CA PRO A 56 0.62 -0.96 5.34
C PRO A 56 -0.28 -0.94 6.57
N LEU A 57 -0.20 -1.95 7.45
CA LEU A 57 -0.98 -2.00 8.70
C LEU A 57 -0.43 -1.00 9.72
N SER A 58 0.89 -0.99 9.88
CA SER A 58 1.59 -0.05 10.77
C SER A 58 1.32 1.41 10.39
N LEU A 59 1.20 1.71 9.09
CA LEU A 59 0.81 3.05 8.62
C LEU A 59 -0.58 3.47 9.11
N ILE A 60 -1.54 2.55 9.10
CA ILE A 60 -2.92 2.80 9.51
C ILE A 60 -3.07 2.67 11.05
N LYS A 61 -2.07 2.09 11.73
CA LYS A 61 -2.05 1.75 13.16
C LYS A 61 -3.17 0.76 13.54
N GLN A 62 -3.42 -0.22 12.67
CA GLN A 62 -4.46 -1.24 12.87
C GLN A 62 -3.88 -2.65 12.76
N ASP A 63 -2.88 -2.93 13.59
CA ASP A 63 -2.14 -4.19 13.53
C ASP A 63 -2.92 -5.37 14.15
N ASP A 64 -3.73 -5.11 15.18
CA ASP A 64 -4.40 -6.15 15.98
C ASP A 64 -5.80 -6.54 15.46
N MET A 65 -6.34 -5.83 14.46
CA MET A 65 -7.71 -6.04 13.98
C MET A 65 -7.85 -7.16 12.94
N PHE A 66 -6.76 -7.60 12.31
CA PHE A 66 -6.84 -8.44 11.12
C PHE A 66 -6.04 -9.73 11.23
N ASP A 67 -6.71 -10.85 11.02
CA ASP A 67 -6.06 -12.14 10.80
C ASP A 67 -5.62 -12.25 9.33
N LEU A 68 -4.39 -12.70 9.13
CA LEU A 68 -3.73 -12.77 7.84
C LEU A 68 -3.25 -14.19 7.54
N THR A 69 -3.72 -14.74 6.43
CA THR A 69 -3.22 -15.98 5.86
C THR A 69 -2.62 -15.70 4.49
N VAL A 70 -1.31 -15.85 4.36
CA VAL A 70 -0.59 -15.46 3.14
C VAL A 70 0.10 -16.67 2.53
N THR A 71 -0.12 -16.87 1.23
CA THR A 71 0.65 -17.83 0.42
C THR A 71 1.59 -17.10 -0.52
N VAL A 72 2.88 -17.37 -0.44
CA VAL A 72 3.90 -16.69 -1.26
C VAL A 72 4.80 -17.69 -1.97
N LYS A 73 5.08 -17.44 -3.26
CA LYS A 73 6.02 -18.22 -4.07
C LYS A 73 6.91 -17.32 -4.92
N GLY A 74 8.10 -17.84 -5.25
CA GLY A 74 9.07 -17.23 -6.19
C GLY A 74 9.98 -16.15 -5.61
N GLY A 75 10.97 -15.72 -6.40
CA GLY A 75 11.95 -14.68 -6.05
C GLY A 75 12.75 -15.00 -4.77
N GLY A 76 13.02 -13.97 -3.97
CA GLY A 76 13.74 -14.10 -2.69
C GLY A 76 13.10 -13.25 -1.60
N ILE A 77 13.62 -13.35 -0.37
CA ILE A 77 12.99 -12.87 0.87
C ILE A 77 12.48 -11.42 0.77
N ASN A 78 13.32 -10.48 0.33
CA ASN A 78 12.93 -9.06 0.17
C ASN A 78 11.86 -8.85 -0.91
N GLY A 79 11.95 -9.61 -2.01
CA GLY A 79 10.95 -9.59 -3.08
C GLY A 79 9.61 -10.12 -2.59
N GLN A 80 9.64 -11.17 -1.77
CA GLN A 80 8.47 -11.77 -1.13
C GLN A 80 7.83 -10.80 -0.14
N ALA A 81 8.59 -10.23 0.80
CA ALA A 81 8.09 -9.22 1.75
C ALA A 81 7.41 -8.04 1.04
N GLY A 82 8.02 -7.52 -0.02
CA GLY A 82 7.43 -6.45 -0.82
C GLY A 82 6.20 -6.89 -1.64
N ALA A 83 6.08 -8.17 -2.01
CA ALA A 83 4.88 -8.70 -2.64
C ALA A 83 3.73 -8.82 -1.62
N ILE A 84 4.02 -9.27 -0.39
CA ILE A 84 3.03 -9.33 0.70
C ILE A 84 2.49 -7.93 0.99
N SER A 85 3.38 -6.95 1.18
CA SER A 85 3.04 -5.55 1.44
C SER A 85 2.05 -4.98 0.40
N LEU A 86 2.33 -5.18 -0.90
CA LEU A 86 1.42 -4.75 -1.97
C LEU A 86 0.07 -5.47 -1.94
N GLY A 87 0.05 -6.76 -1.58
CA GLY A 87 -1.20 -7.53 -1.43
C GLY A 87 -2.03 -7.03 -0.26
N LEU A 88 -1.38 -6.80 0.89
CA LEU A 88 -2.00 -6.31 2.12
C LEU A 88 -2.60 -4.91 1.94
N ALA A 89 -1.85 -3.99 1.34
CA ALA A 89 -2.33 -2.64 1.01
C ALA A 89 -3.59 -2.66 0.14
N ARG A 90 -3.68 -3.60 -0.81
CA ARG A 90 -4.86 -3.77 -1.67
C ARG A 90 -6.04 -4.39 -0.93
N ALA A 91 -5.78 -5.31 -0.01
CA ALA A 91 -6.83 -5.89 0.84
C ALA A 91 -7.43 -4.83 1.77
N LEU A 92 -6.58 -3.97 2.37
CA LEU A 92 -7.00 -2.85 3.21
C LEU A 92 -7.78 -1.79 2.42
N ASP A 93 -7.34 -1.46 1.20
CA ASP A 93 -8.09 -0.55 0.31
C ASP A 93 -9.48 -1.11 -0.03
N LEU A 94 -9.58 -2.42 -0.24
CA LEU A 94 -10.85 -3.08 -0.53
C LEU A 94 -11.76 -3.09 0.70
N TYR A 95 -11.20 -3.39 1.88
CA TYR A 95 -11.90 -3.28 3.16
C TYR A 95 -12.45 -1.87 3.37
N ALA A 96 -11.61 -0.85 3.15
CA ALA A 96 -12.00 0.53 3.33
C ALA A 96 -13.19 0.91 2.46
N LYS A 97 -13.16 0.54 1.17
CA LYS A 97 -14.26 0.79 0.23
C LYS A 97 -15.57 0.09 0.59
N LYS A 98 -15.50 -1.09 1.19
CA LYS A 98 -16.68 -1.84 1.61
C LYS A 98 -17.33 -1.20 2.85
N ASN A 99 -16.51 -0.66 3.75
CA ASN A 99 -16.96 -0.09 5.02
C ASN A 99 -17.17 1.42 4.97
N SER A 100 -16.87 2.09 3.86
CA SER A 100 -17.33 3.45 3.60
C SER A 100 -18.86 3.43 3.53
N PRO A 101 -19.58 4.04 4.49
CA PRO A 101 -21.01 4.27 4.29
C PRO A 101 -21.15 5.11 3.02
N GLU A 102 -22.12 4.79 2.17
CA GLU A 102 -22.52 5.69 1.09
C GLU A 102 -22.89 7.02 1.76
N ILE A 103 -22.02 8.03 1.64
CA ILE A 103 -22.37 9.39 2.01
C ILE A 103 -23.39 9.79 0.93
N ILE A 104 -24.68 9.76 1.29
CA ILE A 104 -25.69 10.56 0.59
C ILE A 104 -25.24 12.00 0.84
N VAL A 105 -24.52 12.56 -0.14
CA VAL A 105 -24.18 13.97 -0.13
C VAL A 105 -25.51 14.67 -0.39
N GLU A 106 -26.23 15.06 0.67
CA GLU A 106 -27.17 16.16 0.55
C GLU A 106 -26.32 17.39 0.23
N GLU A 107 -26.13 17.63 -1.06
CA GLU A 107 -25.59 18.88 -1.56
C GLU A 107 -26.51 19.99 -1.07
N LYS A 108 -26.04 20.69 -0.04
CA LYS A 108 -26.63 21.96 0.40
C LYS A 108 -26.44 22.92 -0.77
N ILE A 109 -27.47 23.08 -1.59
CA ILE A 109 -27.56 24.11 -2.63
C ILE A 109 -27.38 25.44 -1.89
N ILE A 110 -26.24 26.08 -2.11
CA ILE A 110 -26.03 27.47 -1.75
C ILE A 110 -26.85 28.25 -2.78
N THR A 111 -28.06 28.66 -2.42
CA THR A 111 -28.76 29.71 -3.14
C THR A 111 -28.03 31.01 -2.86
N GLU A 112 -27.33 31.50 -3.88
CA GLU A 112 -26.81 32.86 -3.91
C GLU A 112 -27.99 33.84 -3.72
N SER A 113 -27.88 34.71 -2.73
CA SER A 113 -28.64 35.96 -2.69
C SER A 113 -27.67 37.07 -2.32
N GLU A 114 -27.39 37.91 -3.31
CA GLU A 114 -26.61 39.14 -3.22
C GLU A 114 -27.20 40.11 -2.19
N SER A 115 -26.33 40.79 -1.43
CA SER A 115 -26.58 42.17 -1.02
C SER A 115 -25.25 42.90 -0.82
N GLU A 116 -25.15 44.04 -1.49
CA GLU A 116 -24.05 44.98 -1.60
C GLU A 116 -23.53 45.53 -0.25
N GLY A 117 -22.27 45.96 -0.21
CA GLY A 117 -21.79 46.89 0.83
C GLY A 117 -20.28 46.85 1.11
N GLU A 118 -19.57 47.79 0.49
CA GLU A 118 -18.40 48.56 0.96
C GLU A 118 -17.33 47.94 1.88
N GLY A 119 -16.06 48.18 1.51
CA GLY A 119 -14.99 48.41 2.51
C GLY A 119 -13.74 47.56 2.33
N SER A 120 -12.61 48.25 2.24
CA SER A 120 -11.23 47.74 2.29
C SER A 120 -11.02 46.67 3.35
N ASP A 121 -10.23 45.63 3.07
CA ASP A 121 -9.08 45.24 3.89
C ASP A 121 -8.35 44.00 3.32
N SER A 122 -7.03 44.02 3.49
CA SER A 122 -6.02 42.94 3.43
C SER A 122 -6.31 41.66 2.62
N VAL A 123 -5.48 41.41 1.60
CA VAL A 123 -5.28 40.05 1.07
C VAL A 123 -4.56 39.22 2.14
N GLU A 124 -5.33 38.50 2.95
CA GLU A 124 -4.83 37.39 3.75
C GLU A 124 -4.39 36.29 2.78
N ILE A 125 -3.08 36.18 2.58
CA ILE A 125 -2.51 34.97 2.01
C ILE A 125 -2.72 33.90 3.09
N GLU A 126 -3.76 33.09 2.93
CA GLU A 126 -3.90 31.87 3.71
C GLU A 126 -2.64 31.04 3.48
N GLU A 127 -1.77 31.00 4.49
CA GLU A 127 -0.78 29.95 4.59
C GLU A 127 -1.52 28.63 4.43
N LYS A 128 -1.22 27.93 3.34
CA LYS A 128 -1.51 26.51 3.23
C LYS A 128 -0.61 25.79 4.22
N VAL A 129 -0.91 25.93 5.51
CA VAL A 129 -0.43 25.01 6.52
C VAL A 129 -1.14 23.71 6.17
N ASP A 130 -0.39 22.77 5.62
CA ASP A 130 -0.79 21.37 5.58
C ASP A 130 -0.89 20.90 7.04
N VAL A 131 -1.98 21.28 7.73
CA VAL A 131 -2.34 20.73 9.03
C VAL A 131 -2.65 19.27 8.75
N LEU A 132 -1.64 18.43 8.98
CA LEU A 132 -1.80 16.99 9.12
C LEU A 132 -2.97 16.79 10.10
N PRO A 133 -4.06 16.11 9.69
CA PRO A 133 -5.14 15.83 10.61
C PRO A 133 -4.62 14.84 11.65
N GLU A 134 -4.26 15.37 12.83
CA GLU A 134 -3.96 14.66 14.07
C GLU A 134 -5.28 14.05 14.58
N GLY A 135 -5.67 12.91 14.01
CA GLY A 135 -6.82 12.12 14.42
C GLY A 135 -6.80 10.75 13.73
N PRO A 136 -7.41 9.70 14.31
CA PRO A 136 -7.50 8.41 13.64
C PRO A 136 -8.21 8.61 12.30
N LEU A 137 -7.46 8.45 11.21
CA LEU A 137 -7.95 8.58 9.85
C LEU A 137 -9.18 7.68 9.71
N GLY A 138 -10.37 8.28 9.58
CA GLY A 138 -11.59 7.55 9.26
C GLY A 138 -11.37 6.65 8.03
N VAL A 139 -12.15 5.58 7.92
CA VAL A 139 -11.97 4.52 6.90
C VAL A 139 -11.87 5.08 5.48
N GLU A 140 -12.59 6.18 5.20
CA GLU A 140 -12.58 6.94 3.95
C GLU A 140 -11.19 7.47 3.54
N ARG A 141 -10.30 7.72 4.52
CA ARG A 141 -8.97 8.30 4.29
C ARG A 141 -7.86 7.26 4.12
N TRP A 142 -8.11 5.98 4.40
CA TRP A 142 -7.10 4.92 4.28
C TRP A 142 -6.56 4.81 2.86
N HIS A 143 -7.43 4.96 1.87
CA HIS A 143 -7.03 4.99 0.46
C HIS A 143 -5.96 6.06 0.19
N LYS A 144 -6.21 7.30 0.64
CA LYS A 144 -5.32 8.44 0.42
C LYS A 144 -3.98 8.22 1.13
N ALA A 145 -4.00 7.74 2.38
CA ALA A 145 -2.80 7.46 3.16
C ALA A 145 -1.92 6.37 2.51
N ILE A 146 -2.51 5.23 2.14
CA ILE A 146 -1.80 4.11 1.49
C ILE A 146 -1.24 4.53 0.12
N ARG A 147 -1.99 5.36 -0.62
CA ARG A 147 -1.56 5.88 -1.93
C ARG A 147 -0.39 6.86 -1.79
N GLN A 148 -0.48 7.81 -0.86
CA GLN A 148 0.58 8.79 -0.60
C GLN A 148 1.87 8.12 -0.10
N ALA A 149 1.75 7.07 0.71
CA ALA A 149 2.88 6.25 1.15
C ALA A 149 3.43 5.31 0.05
N GLY A 150 2.78 5.22 -1.11
CA GLY A 150 3.27 4.47 -2.27
C GLY A 150 3.05 2.95 -2.23
N TYR A 151 2.18 2.43 -1.35
CA TYR A 151 1.97 0.98 -1.18
C TYR A 151 0.98 0.36 -2.18
N LEU A 152 0.15 1.17 -2.84
CA LEU A 152 -0.80 0.71 -3.88
C LEU A 152 -0.13 0.51 -5.26
N THR A 153 0.96 1.24 -5.52
CA THR A 153 1.66 1.22 -6.80
C THR A 153 2.58 0.02 -6.91
N ARG A 154 2.47 -0.74 -8.00
CA ARG A 154 3.35 -1.87 -8.26
C ARG A 154 4.70 -1.40 -8.82
N ASP A 155 5.79 -1.92 -8.25
CA ASP A 155 7.13 -1.81 -8.82
C ASP A 155 7.21 -2.60 -10.16
N SER A 156 7.29 -1.88 -11.27
CA SER A 156 7.34 -2.44 -12.63
C SER A 156 8.71 -3.05 -12.97
N ARG A 157 9.75 -2.75 -12.18
CA ARG A 157 11.13 -3.11 -12.51
C ARG A 157 11.31 -4.64 -12.63
N ARG A 158 12.11 -5.03 -13.62
CA ARG A 158 12.52 -6.41 -13.91
C ARG A 158 14.02 -6.46 -14.16
N VAL A 159 14.61 -7.64 -13.94
CA VAL A 159 16.03 -7.87 -14.24
C VAL A 159 16.20 -7.83 -15.75
N LEU A 160 17.08 -6.95 -16.23
CA LEU A 160 17.43 -6.88 -17.65
C LEU A 160 18.21 -8.13 -18.07
N ARG A 161 17.97 -8.60 -19.29
CA ARG A 161 18.73 -9.72 -19.86
C ARG A 161 20.19 -9.35 -20.10
N LYS A 162 21.08 -10.33 -20.03
CA LYS A 162 22.46 -10.20 -20.50
C LYS A 162 22.46 -10.04 -22.04
N LYS A 163 23.34 -9.17 -22.56
CA LYS A 163 23.60 -9.05 -24.00
C LYS A 163 24.86 -9.85 -24.35
N VAL A 164 24.92 -10.39 -25.57
CA VAL A 164 26.11 -11.07 -26.09
C VAL A 164 27.31 -10.12 -26.09
N GLY A 165 28.51 -10.64 -25.83
CA GLY A 165 29.74 -9.84 -25.71
C GLY A 165 29.90 -9.06 -24.40
N LEU A 166 28.84 -8.91 -23.59
CA LEU A 166 28.89 -8.23 -22.28
C LEU A 166 29.03 -9.24 -21.13
N VAL A 167 29.63 -8.81 -20.02
CA VAL A 167 29.74 -9.60 -18.77
C VAL A 167 28.39 -9.63 -18.03
N LYS A 168 27.68 -8.49 -18.00
CA LYS A 168 26.34 -8.33 -17.40
C LYS A 168 25.39 -7.64 -18.39
N ALA A 169 24.19 -7.25 -17.95
CA ALA A 169 23.21 -6.57 -18.80
C ALA A 169 23.76 -5.29 -19.49
N ARG A 170 24.67 -4.56 -18.84
CA ARG A 170 25.32 -3.35 -19.40
C ARG A 170 26.86 -3.36 -19.33
N LYS A 171 27.47 -4.14 -18.43
CA LYS A 171 28.93 -4.13 -18.19
C LYS A 171 29.67 -4.85 -19.32
N ALA A 172 30.48 -4.13 -20.08
CA ALA A 172 31.39 -4.70 -21.07
C ALA A 172 32.67 -5.28 -20.43
N LYS A 173 33.38 -6.12 -21.18
CA LYS A 173 34.77 -6.48 -20.85
C LYS A 173 35.68 -5.28 -21.10
N GLN A 174 36.81 -5.20 -20.40
CA GLN A 174 37.81 -4.18 -20.66
C GLN A 174 38.36 -4.35 -22.08
N PHE A 175 38.38 -3.27 -22.85
CA PHE A 175 38.96 -3.24 -24.19
C PHE A 175 40.41 -2.76 -24.11
N SER A 176 41.31 -3.46 -24.79
CA SER A 176 42.71 -3.05 -24.96
C SER A 176 42.89 -2.61 -26.41
N LYS A 177 43.43 -1.40 -26.61
CA LYS A 177 43.87 -0.88 -27.91
C LYS A 177 45.37 -1.11 -28.04
N ARG A 178 45.83 -1.38 -29.26
CA ARG A 178 47.24 -1.41 -29.63
C ARG A 178 47.66 -0.06 -30.18
#